data_AF-A0A5Q0JXR0-F1
#
_entry.id   AF-A0A5Q0JXR0-F1
#
_cell.length_a   1.000
_cell.length_b   1.000
_cell.length_c   1.000
_cell.angle_alpha   90.00
_cell.angle_beta   90.00
_cell.angle_gamma   90.00
#
_symmetry.space_group_name_H-M   'P 1'
#
loop_
_entity.id
_entity.type
_entity.pdbx_description
1 polymer ?
#
loop_
_entity_poly.entity_id
_entity_poly.type
_entity_poly.pdbx_seq_one_letter_code
_entity_poly.pdbx_strand_id
1 'polypeptide(L)'
;MAKRNNEHISISEALQEFVETNKLEKGLDKVNVVEAWKLLGNGVNKYTISVNLERETLYVQLSSSVLREELSYGKQKIIDMINEALGKDIVKKLILR
;
A
#
# COMPACT_ATOMS: atom_id res chain seq x y z
N MET A 1 50.45 -1.66 -7.17
CA MET A 1 49.71 -2.91 -7.45
C MET A 1 48.23 -2.62 -7.24
N ALA A 2 47.47 -2.50 -8.32
CA ALA A 2 46.05 -2.16 -8.27
C ALA A 2 45.23 -3.41 -7.93
N LYS A 3 44.47 -3.37 -6.83
CA LYS A 3 43.54 -4.44 -6.46
C LYS A 3 42.42 -4.52 -7.50
N ARG A 4 42.41 -5.61 -8.27
CA ARG A 4 41.27 -6.06 -9.08
C ARG A 4 40.28 -6.73 -8.13
N ASN A 5 39.23 -6.01 -7.73
CA ASN A 5 38.04 -6.66 -7.17
C ASN A 5 37.24 -7.24 -8.33
N ASN A 6 37.49 -8.52 -8.61
CA ASN A 6 36.68 -9.34 -9.49
C ASN A 6 35.56 -9.93 -8.63
N GLU A 7 34.59 -9.11 -8.25
CA GLU A 7 33.40 -9.58 -7.53
C GLU A 7 32.37 -9.96 -8.59
N HIS A 8 32.28 -11.27 -8.82
CA HIS A 8 31.19 -11.90 -9.55
C HIS A 8 29.90 -11.68 -8.74
N ILE A 9 29.28 -10.51 -8.89
CA ILE A 9 27.92 -10.30 -8.43
C ILE A 9 27.06 -11.13 -9.39
N SER A 10 26.46 -12.21 -8.87
CA SER A 10 25.55 -13.01 -9.67
C SER A 10 24.38 -12.13 -10.13
N ILE A 11 23.91 -12.28 -11.36
CA ILE A 11 22.72 -11.55 -11.85
C ILE A 11 21.56 -11.64 -10.85
N SER A 12 21.42 -12.78 -10.17
CA SER A 12 20.43 -12.98 -9.11
C SER A 12 20.62 -12.09 -7.88
N GLU A 13 21.87 -11.85 -7.46
CA GLU A 13 22.18 -10.93 -6.34
C GLU A 13 21.97 -9.48 -6.77
N ALA A 14 22.39 -9.11 -7.98
CA ALA A 14 22.12 -7.78 -8.53
C ALA A 14 20.61 -7.53 -8.72
N LEU A 15 19.83 -8.56 -9.05
CA LEU A 15 18.36 -8.47 -9.16
C LEU A 15 17.68 -8.38 -7.78
N GLN A 16 18.14 -9.12 -6.77
CA GLN A 16 17.66 -8.94 -5.40
C GLN A 16 17.96 -7.53 -4.89
N GLU A 17 19.19 -7.05 -5.08
CA GLU A 17 19.59 -5.70 -4.69
C GLU A 17 18.82 -4.62 -5.46
N PHE A 18 18.47 -4.87 -6.73
CA PHE A 18 17.65 -3.96 -7.54
C PHE A 18 16.18 -3.94 -7.13
N VAL A 19 15.63 -5.07 -6.69
CA VAL A 19 14.28 -5.14 -6.10
C VAL A 19 14.24 -4.45 -4.73
N GLU A 20 15.29 -4.62 -3.92
CA GLU A 20 15.49 -3.94 -2.63
C GLU A 20 15.79 -2.43 -2.78
N THR A 21 16.23 -1.99 -3.96
CA THR A 21 16.41 -0.57 -4.30
C THR A 21 15.06 0.11 -4.60
N ASN A 22 14.18 0.09 -3.60
CA ASN A 22 13.35 1.21 -3.17
C ASN A 22 12.15 1.67 -4.05
N LYS A 23 11.84 1.02 -5.17
CA LYS A 23 10.70 1.41 -6.03
C LYS A 23 9.71 0.29 -6.34
N LEU A 24 10.18 -0.95 -6.50
CA LEU A 24 9.31 -2.09 -6.81
C LEU A 24 8.47 -2.50 -5.60
N GLU A 25 9.06 -2.59 -4.41
CA GLU A 25 8.29 -2.82 -3.16
C GLU A 25 7.19 -1.78 -2.96
N LYS A 26 7.48 -0.48 -3.12
CA LYS A 26 6.48 0.58 -2.98
C LYS A 26 5.36 0.49 -4.02
N GLY A 27 5.68 0.04 -5.24
CA GLY A 27 4.69 -0.21 -6.28
C GLY A 27 3.79 -1.40 -5.93
N LEU A 28 4.37 -2.47 -5.41
CA LEU A 28 3.65 -3.66 -4.94
C LEU A 28 2.77 -3.34 -3.74
N ASP A 29 3.26 -2.58 -2.77
CA ASP A 29 2.48 -2.13 -1.60
C ASP A 29 1.24 -1.33 -2.03
N LYS A 30 1.37 -0.47 -3.05
CA LYS A 30 0.22 0.27 -3.61
C LYS A 30 -0.83 -0.65 -4.20
N VAL A 31 -0.42 -1.65 -4.98
CA VAL A 31 -1.35 -2.63 -5.57
C VAL A 31 -2.03 -3.44 -4.47
N ASN A 32 -1.26 -3.90 -3.48
CA ASN A 32 -1.77 -4.70 -2.38
C ASN A 32 -2.78 -3.92 -1.51
N VAL A 33 -2.56 -2.63 -1.27
CA VAL A 33 -3.52 -1.80 -0.51
C VAL A 33 -4.85 -1.64 -1.23
N VAL A 34 -4.85 -1.51 -2.56
CA VAL A 34 -6.10 -1.43 -3.34
C VAL A 34 -6.87 -2.76 -3.24
N GLU A 35 -6.18 -3.89 -3.29
CA GLU A 35 -6.80 -5.21 -3.11
C GLU A 35 -7.31 -5.40 -1.68
N ALA A 36 -6.54 -5.00 -0.67
CA ALA A 36 -6.96 -5.06 0.73
C ALA A 36 -8.20 -4.18 1.01
N TRP A 37 -8.28 -2.99 0.41
CA TRP A 37 -9.48 -2.14 0.49
C TRP A 37 -10.73 -2.84 -0.05
N LYS A 38 -10.60 -3.64 -1.12
CA LYS A 38 -11.73 -4.37 -1.70
C LYS A 38 -12.33 -5.39 -0.74
N LEU A 39 -11.57 -5.89 0.23
CA LEU A 39 -12.04 -6.84 1.25
C LEU A 39 -13.03 -6.23 2.23
N LEU A 40 -13.12 -4.89 2.32
CA LEU A 40 -14.14 -4.20 3.13
C LEU A 40 -15.58 -4.45 2.64
N GLY A 41 -15.72 -4.98 1.41
CA GLY A 41 -16.96 -5.49 0.89
C GLY A 41 -17.61 -4.61 -0.17
N ASN A 42 -18.57 -5.20 -0.88
CA ASN A 42 -19.22 -4.60 -2.04
C ASN A 42 -19.91 -3.26 -1.75
N GLY A 43 -20.42 -3.08 -0.52
CA GLY A 43 -21.05 -1.84 -0.08
C GLY A 43 -20.09 -0.64 -0.13
N VAL A 44 -18.83 -0.82 0.28
CA VAL A 44 -17.82 0.26 0.25
C VAL A 44 -17.25 0.44 -1.15
N ASN A 45 -16.95 -0.67 -1.83
CA ASN A 45 -16.36 -0.65 -3.17
C ASN A 45 -17.25 0.05 -4.19
N LYS A 46 -18.58 -0.14 -4.11
CA LYS A 46 -19.54 0.49 -5.04
C LYS A 46 -19.44 2.01 -5.07
N TYR A 47 -19.10 2.64 -3.95
CA TYR A 47 -18.97 4.09 -3.83
C TYR A 47 -17.52 4.57 -3.84
N THR A 48 -16.55 3.66 -3.95
CA THR A 48 -15.13 4.00 -4.03
C THR A 48 -14.78 4.40 -5.45
N ILE A 49 -14.37 5.66 -5.64
CA ILE A 49 -13.91 6.21 -6.92
C ILE A 49 -12.44 5.87 -7.14
N SER A 50 -11.62 6.07 -6.11
CA SER A 50 -10.17 5.82 -6.18
C SER A 50 -9.60 5.50 -4.81
N VAL A 51 -8.54 4.70 -4.80
CA VAL A 51 -7.76 4.32 -3.62
C VAL A 51 -6.29 4.50 -3.98
N ASN A 52 -5.56 5.28 -3.19
CA ASN A 52 -4.15 5.53 -3.44
C ASN A 52 -3.38 5.59 -2.11
N LEU A 53 -2.30 4.82 -2.02
CA LEU A 53 -1.35 4.91 -0.91
C LEU A 53 -0.23 5.88 -1.29
N GLU A 54 -0.10 6.95 -0.51
CA GLU A 54 1.06 7.84 -0.60
C GLU A 54 1.81 7.86 0.74
N ARG A 55 3.06 7.37 0.70
CA ARG A 55 3.89 7.15 1.89
C ARG A 55 3.15 6.19 2.84
N GLU A 56 2.61 6.70 3.93
CA GLU A 56 1.88 5.95 4.96
C GLU A 56 0.42 6.42 5.09
N THR A 57 -0.04 7.26 4.16
CA THR A 57 -1.40 7.79 4.16
C THR A 57 -2.21 7.18 3.01
N LEU A 58 -3.31 6.53 3.37
CA LEU A 58 -4.28 6.01 2.44
C LEU A 58 -5.30 7.09 2.10
N TYR A 59 -5.35 7.46 0.83
CA TYR A 59 -6.32 8.39 0.26
C TYR A 59 -7.40 7.59 -0.44
N VAL A 60 -8.65 7.77 0.00
CA VAL A 60 -9.80 7.13 -0.63
C VAL A 60 -10.77 8.21 -1.04
N GLN A 61 -11.13 8.21 -2.31
CA GLN A 61 -12.16 9.08 -2.84
C GLN A 61 -13.48 8.31 -2.90
N LEU A 62 -14.52 8.86 -2.28
CA LEU A 62 -15.84 8.27 -2.20
C LEU A 62 -16.87 9.17 -2.88
N SER A 63 -17.75 8.57 -3.69
CA SER A 63 -18.86 9.26 -4.36
C SER A 63 -20.00 9.61 -3.39
N SER A 64 -20.13 8.89 -2.27
CA SER A 64 -21.16 9.11 -1.26
C SER A 64 -20.61 9.87 -0.05
N SER A 65 -21.18 11.04 0.22
CA SER A 65 -20.89 11.83 1.42
C SER A 65 -21.36 11.13 2.70
N VAL A 66 -22.51 10.45 2.66
CA VAL A 66 -23.04 9.69 3.80
C VAL A 66 -22.11 8.55 4.16
N LEU A 67 -21.71 7.73 3.18
CA LEU A 67 -20.79 6.61 3.45
C LEU A 67 -19.43 7.11 3.94
N ARG A 68 -18.95 8.24 3.39
CA ARG A 68 -17.72 8.88 3.85
C ARG A 68 -17.81 9.25 5.32
N GLU A 69 -18.93 9.81 5.76
CA GLU A 69 -19.18 10.17 7.16
C GLU A 69 -19.21 8.93 8.05
N GLU A 70 -19.96 7.89 7.67
CA GLU A 70 -20.01 6.61 8.39
C GLU A 70 -18.62 5.98 8.55
N LEU A 71 -17.87 5.86 7.44
CA LEU A 71 -16.50 5.34 7.46
C LEU A 71 -15.54 6.25 8.25
N SER A 72 -15.87 7.54 8.41
CA SER A 72 -15.02 8.47 9.13
C SER A 72 -14.96 8.17 10.64
N TYR A 73 -16.03 7.62 11.20
CA TYR A 73 -16.07 7.14 12.59
C TYR A 73 -15.26 5.87 12.80
N GLY A 74 -15.13 5.05 11.75
CA GLY A 74 -14.42 3.76 11.78
C GLY A 74 -12.98 3.78 11.28
N LYS A 75 -12.36 4.96 11.08
CA LYS A 75 -11.06 5.07 10.40
C LYS A 75 -9.97 4.18 10.98
N GLN A 76 -9.83 4.15 12.31
CA GLN A 76 -8.79 3.36 12.95
C GLN A 76 -8.98 1.86 12.67
N LYS A 77 -10.20 1.36 12.85
CA LYS A 77 -10.54 -0.04 12.57
C LYS A 77 -10.26 -0.42 11.11
N ILE A 78 -10.55 0.47 10.17
CA ILE A 78 -10.27 0.25 8.74
C ILE A 78 -8.76 0.16 8.50
N ILE A 79 -7.97 1.04 9.12
CA ILE A 79 -6.51 1.00 9.04
C ILE A 79 -5.98 -0.33 9.58
N ASP A 80 -6.45 -0.74 10.76
CA ASP A 80 -6.03 -2.00 11.40
C ASP A 80 -6.36 -3.21 10.52
N MET A 81 -7.58 -3.28 9.98
CA MET A 81 -8.00 -4.36 9.07
C MET A 81 -7.16 -4.42 7.79
N ILE A 82 -6.80 -3.27 7.23
CA ILE A 82 -5.98 -3.21 6.02
C ILE A 82 -4.55 -3.66 6.31
N ASN A 83 -3.94 -3.17 7.39
CA ASN A 83 -2.59 -3.60 7.79
C ASN A 83 -2.55 -5.10 8.15
N GLU A 84 -3.60 -5.62 8.79
CA GLU A 84 -3.75 -7.05 9.07
C GLU A 84 -3.82 -7.88 7.78
N ALA A 85 -4.63 -7.45 6.80
CA ALA A 85 -4.73 -8.11 5.50
C ALA A 85 -3.41 -8.10 4.72
N LEU A 86 -2.56 -7.10 4.95
CA LEU A 86 -1.26 -6.94 4.31
C LEU A 86 -0.12 -7.61 5.07
N GLY A 87 -0.34 -8.02 6.33
CA GLY A 87 0.68 -8.55 7.22
C GLY A 87 1.80 -7.54 7.56
N LYS A 88 1.57 -6.25 7.30
CA LYS A 88 2.54 -5.17 7.49
C LYS A 88 1.82 -3.89 7.94
N ASP A 89 2.44 -3.15 8.86
CA ASP A 89 1.87 -1.91 9.40
C ASP A 89 2.29 -0.69 8.56
N ILE A 90 1.77 -0.60 7.33
CA ILE A 90 2.16 0.44 6.35
C ILE A 90 1.19 1.61 6.28
N VAL A 91 -0.08 1.42 6.61
CA VAL A 91 -1.09 2.49 6.63
C VAL A 91 -1.13 3.08 8.04
N LYS A 92 -0.76 4.35 8.19
CA LYS A 92 -0.81 5.08 9.47
C LYS A 92 -1.97 6.07 9.54
N LYS A 93 -2.47 6.50 8.38
CA LYS A 93 -3.51 7.52 8.29
C LYS A 93 -4.47 7.23 7.15
N LEU A 94 -5.76 7.43 7.39
CA LEU A 94 -6.81 7.32 6.38
C LEU A 94 -7.47 8.68 6.14
N ILE A 95 -7.43 9.12 4.89
CA ILE A 95 -8.08 10.36 4.43
C ILE A 95 -9.17 9.98 3.43
N LEU A 96 -10.41 10.29 3.80
CA LEU A 96 -11.58 10.07 2.97
C LEU A 96 -11.97 11.40 2.30
N ARG A 97 -12.07 11.41 0.96
CA ARG A 97 -12.35 12.58 0.12
C ARG A 97 -13.58 12.40 -0.74
#